data_AF-A0A2Y9R8N1-F1
#
_entry.id   AF-A0A2Y9R8N1-F1
#
_cell.length_a   1.000
_cell.length_b   1.000
_cell.length_c   1.000
_cell.angle_alpha   90.00
_cell.angle_beta   90.00
_cell.angle_gamma   90.00
#
_symmetry.space_group_name_H-M   'P 1'
#
loop_
_entity.id
_entity.type
_entity.pdbx_description
1 polymer ?
#
loop_
_entity_poly.entity_id
_entity_poly.type
_entity_poly.pdbx_seq_one_letter_code
_entity_poly.pdbx_strand_id
1 'polypeptide(L)'
;MLVLLLLSIFTPLCPSGVPRSQGSLPQPSSFKRFFLCLAGSSKECYQCRRYHLGLCYDGMKSCYLKYKQYCATENFYILTKKGESLYFYSKLSCIYNCEDINFLDLGKRIELICCKHSNYCNLPVGS
;
A
#
# COMPACT_ATOMS: atom_id res chain seq x y z
N MET A 1 40.51 0.39 16.16
CA MET A 1 39.46 1.40 15.90
C MET A 1 39.70 1.95 14.50
N LEU A 2 39.27 1.24 13.44
CA LEU A 2 39.29 1.76 12.07
C LEU A 2 38.43 0.86 11.16
N VAL A 3 37.12 0.90 11.37
CA VAL A 3 36.11 0.47 10.40
C VAL A 3 35.20 1.68 10.24
N LEU A 4 34.86 2.04 9.00
CA LEU A 4 34.23 3.30 8.52
C LEU A 4 35.32 4.30 8.07
N LEU A 5 35.43 4.75 6.82
CA LEU A 5 34.45 4.88 5.75
C LEU A 5 35.13 4.66 4.38
N LEU A 6 34.98 3.47 3.81
CA LEU A 6 34.77 3.33 2.38
C LEU A 6 33.26 3.19 2.22
N LEU A 7 32.63 4.14 1.50
CA LEU A 7 31.39 4.04 0.73
C LEU A 7 30.94 5.46 0.39
N SER A 8 31.74 6.13 -0.43
CA SER A 8 31.19 6.87 -1.55
C SER A 8 30.39 5.87 -2.41
N ILE A 9 29.26 6.32 -2.98
CA ILE A 9 28.22 5.58 -3.73
C ILE A 9 26.96 5.35 -2.87
N PHE A 10 26.10 6.36 -2.82
CA PHE A 10 24.64 6.25 -2.96
C PHE A 10 24.11 7.68 -2.86
N THR A 11 23.79 8.26 -4.02
CA THR A 11 22.99 9.47 -4.13
C THR A 11 21.61 9.24 -3.48
N PRO A 12 21.20 10.03 -2.46
CA PRO A 12 19.79 10.12 -2.13
C PRO A 12 19.19 11.27 -2.96
N LEU A 13 18.37 10.93 -3.95
CA LEU A 13 17.46 11.87 -4.59
C LEU A 13 16.30 12.17 -3.63
N CYS A 14 16.17 13.42 -3.19
CA CYS A 14 14.91 14.07 -2.74
C CYS A 14 15.13 15.58 -2.56
N PRO A 15 14.17 16.46 -2.92
CA PRO A 15 13.60 16.72 -4.25
C PRO A 15 14.01 18.11 -4.80
N SER A 16 13.72 18.32 -6.08
CA SER A 16 13.92 19.56 -6.84
C SER A 16 13.14 20.75 -6.27
N GLY A 17 13.81 21.85 -5.93
CA GLY A 17 13.14 23.15 -5.71
C GLY A 17 13.53 23.94 -4.45
N VAL A 18 14.83 24.09 -4.14
CA VAL A 18 15.28 25.05 -3.10
C VAL A 18 16.30 26.02 -3.72
N PRO A 19 16.12 27.35 -3.61
CA PRO A 19 17.02 28.32 -4.22
C PRO A 19 18.38 28.32 -3.51
N ARG A 20 19.44 28.43 -4.32
CA ARG A 20 20.85 28.44 -3.95
C ARG A 20 21.18 29.71 -3.15
N SER A 21 21.54 29.59 -1.88
CA SER A 21 22.32 30.62 -1.16
C SER A 21 23.57 30.01 -0.54
N GLN A 22 24.66 30.77 -0.63
CA GLN A 22 26.04 30.34 -0.41
C GLN A 22 26.38 30.10 1.07
N GLY A 23 27.21 29.07 1.29
CA GLY A 23 28.23 28.95 2.35
C GLY A 23 27.89 29.35 3.78
N SER A 24 27.68 28.36 4.66
CA SER A 24 28.12 28.41 6.07
C SER A 24 27.96 27.05 6.78
N LEU A 25 28.83 26.83 7.78
CA LEU A 25 28.95 25.63 8.64
C LEU A 25 27.60 25.15 9.21
N PRO A 26 27.30 23.82 9.31
CA PRO A 26 26.01 23.37 9.79
C PRO A 26 25.92 23.46 11.32
N GLN A 27 24.93 24.21 11.78
CA GLN A 27 24.50 24.33 13.18
C GLN A 27 23.82 23.02 13.69
N PRO A 28 23.79 22.76 15.02
CA PRO A 28 23.30 21.52 15.62
C PRO A 28 21.79 21.23 15.40
N SER A 29 21.03 22.17 14.84
CA SER A 29 19.63 21.97 14.40
C SER A 29 19.48 21.13 13.13
N SER A 30 20.59 20.86 12.42
CA SER A 30 20.64 20.13 11.14
C SER A 30 20.33 18.62 11.28
N PHE A 31 20.59 18.03 12.45
CA PHE A 31 20.38 16.59 12.67
C PHE A 31 18.90 16.18 12.64
N LYS A 32 17.99 17.08 13.04
CA LYS A 32 16.54 16.82 13.02
C LYS A 32 15.97 16.67 11.60
N ARG A 33 16.54 17.40 10.63
CA ARG A 33 16.11 17.35 9.22
C ARG A 33 16.54 16.06 8.51
N PHE A 34 17.67 15.46 8.92
CA PHE A 34 18.18 14.22 8.34
C PHE A 34 17.29 13.01 8.68
N PHE A 35 16.77 12.93 9.91
CA PHE A 35 15.89 11.84 10.34
C PHE A 35 14.51 11.85 9.66
N LEU A 36 13.99 13.02 9.26
CA LEU A 36 12.68 13.15 8.62
C LEU A 36 12.59 12.56 7.21
N CYS A 37 13.72 12.33 6.52
CA CYS A 37 13.74 11.70 5.19
C CYS A 37 13.53 10.18 5.21
N LEU A 38 13.83 9.50 6.33
CA LEU A 38 13.69 8.04 6.44
C LEU A 38 12.29 7.61 6.89
N ALA A 39 11.47 8.54 7.37
CA ALA A 39 10.09 8.30 7.78
C ALA A 39 9.14 8.38 6.57
N GLY A 40 9.37 7.55 5.55
CA GLY A 40 8.30 7.23 4.62
C GLY A 40 7.15 6.64 5.44
N SER A 41 6.00 7.33 5.54
CA SER A 41 4.87 6.83 6.32
C SER A 41 4.43 5.50 5.74
N SER A 42 4.83 4.39 6.37
CA SER A 42 4.39 3.05 6.01
C SER A 42 2.87 3.03 6.10
N LYS A 43 2.21 2.86 4.96
CA LYS A 43 0.75 2.81 4.91
C LYS A 43 0.27 1.46 5.40
N GLU A 44 -0.83 1.46 6.14
CA GLU A 44 -1.44 0.24 6.68
C GLU A 44 -2.68 -0.13 5.88
N CYS A 45 -2.99 -1.42 5.76
CA CYS A 45 -4.14 -1.96 5.05
C CYS A 45 -4.89 -2.95 5.92
N TYR A 46 -6.17 -3.20 5.61
CA TYR A 46 -6.88 -4.31 6.22
C TYR A 46 -6.49 -5.64 5.59
N GLN A 47 -6.46 -6.67 6.44
CA GLN A 47 -6.29 -8.05 6.05
C GLN A 47 -7.44 -8.89 6.58
N CYS A 48 -8.17 -9.50 5.65
CA CYS A 48 -9.32 -10.36 5.94
C CYS A 48 -9.49 -11.39 4.83
N ARG A 49 -9.61 -12.68 5.18
CA ARG A 49 -9.82 -13.74 4.17
C ARG A 49 -11.26 -13.79 3.64
N ARG A 50 -12.23 -13.47 4.50
CA ARG A 50 -13.65 -13.46 4.17
C ARG A 50 -14.33 -12.28 4.83
N TYR A 51 -14.36 -11.18 4.09
CA TYR A 51 -15.06 -9.95 4.43
C TYR A 51 -16.41 -9.93 3.73
N HIS A 52 -17.49 -9.68 4.47
CA HIS A 52 -18.84 -9.67 3.91
C HIS A 52 -19.71 -8.69 4.71
N LEU A 53 -20.26 -7.68 4.03
CA LEU A 53 -21.20 -6.69 4.61
C LEU A 53 -20.70 -6.07 5.93
N GLY A 54 -19.49 -5.50 5.93
CA GLY A 54 -18.93 -4.86 7.12
C GLY A 54 -18.18 -5.78 8.09
N LEU A 55 -18.31 -7.11 7.95
CA LEU A 55 -17.79 -8.07 8.91
C LEU A 55 -16.67 -8.94 8.33
N CYS A 56 -15.60 -9.16 9.11
CA CYS A 56 -14.56 -10.13 8.80
C CYS A 56 -14.73 -11.40 9.64
N TYR A 57 -15.03 -12.54 9.02
CA TYR A 57 -15.37 -13.78 9.75
C TYR A 57 -14.18 -14.43 10.46
N ASP A 58 -12.96 -14.17 10.03
CA ASP A 58 -11.73 -14.68 10.65
C ASP A 58 -11.07 -13.67 11.62
N GLY A 59 -11.76 -12.57 11.93
CA GLY A 59 -11.20 -11.43 12.65
C GLY A 59 -10.39 -10.51 11.73
N MET A 60 -10.62 -9.21 11.87
CA MET A 60 -9.93 -8.18 11.10
C MET A 60 -8.47 -8.06 11.56
N LYS A 61 -7.52 -8.15 10.64
CA LYS A 61 -6.09 -7.91 10.87
C LYS A 61 -5.61 -6.73 10.05
N SER A 62 -4.35 -6.34 10.25
CA SER A 62 -3.70 -5.31 9.46
C SER A 62 -2.34 -5.75 8.93
N CYS A 63 -1.91 -5.10 7.84
CA CYS A 63 -0.58 -5.28 7.26
C CYS A 63 -0.01 -3.92 6.83
N TYR A 64 1.31 -3.76 6.96
CA TYR A 64 2.03 -2.57 6.50
C TYR A 64 2.56 -2.78 5.08
N LEU A 65 2.38 -1.78 4.22
CA LEU A 65 2.89 -1.79 2.86
C LEU A 65 4.41 -1.78 2.85
N LYS A 66 4.98 -2.79 2.18
CA LYS A 66 6.40 -2.86 1.81
C LYS A 66 6.64 -2.23 0.43
N TYR A 67 7.90 -2.18 0.02
CA TYR A 67 8.27 -1.74 -1.33
C TYR A 67 7.48 -2.50 -2.40
N LYS A 68 6.85 -1.76 -3.34
CA LYS A 68 5.99 -2.28 -4.42
C LYS A 68 4.74 -3.06 -3.96
N GLN A 69 4.33 -2.94 -2.69
CA GLN A 69 3.04 -3.45 -2.23
C GLN A 69 1.95 -2.38 -2.29
N TYR A 70 0.71 -2.87 -2.39
CA TYR A 70 -0.52 -2.10 -2.43
C TYR A 70 -1.55 -2.76 -1.51
N CYS A 71 -2.47 -1.96 -0.96
CA CYS A 71 -3.67 -2.53 -0.36
C CYS A 71 -4.55 -3.05 -1.51
N ALA A 72 -5.18 -4.18 -1.29
CA ALA A 72 -5.98 -4.86 -2.29
C ALA A 72 -7.31 -5.33 -1.72
N THR A 73 -8.33 -5.27 -2.58
CA THR A 73 -9.66 -5.84 -2.38
C THR A 73 -9.94 -6.77 -3.55
N GLU A 74 -10.09 -8.07 -3.27
CA GLU A 74 -10.57 -9.06 -4.23
C GLU A 74 -12.06 -9.31 -3.97
N ASN A 75 -12.94 -8.78 -4.83
CA ASN A 75 -14.37 -9.04 -4.76
C ASN A 75 -14.71 -10.31 -5.55
N PHE A 76 -15.37 -11.26 -4.88
CA PHE A 76 -15.84 -12.50 -5.49
C PHE A 76 -17.33 -12.39 -5.80
N TYR A 77 -17.70 -12.71 -7.03
CA TYR A 77 -19.07 -12.75 -7.49
C TYR A 77 -19.40 -14.14 -8.07
N ILE A 78 -20.63 -14.58 -7.83
CA ILE A 78 -21.21 -15.76 -8.47
C ILE A 78 -21.97 -15.29 -9.70
N LEU A 79 -21.68 -15.89 -10.86
CA LEU A 79 -22.40 -15.60 -12.09
C LEU A 79 -23.68 -16.44 -12.15
N THR A 80 -24.83 -15.79 -12.33
CA THR A 80 -26.10 -16.49 -12.56
C THR A 80 -26.14 -17.05 -13.97
N LYS A 81 -27.05 -17.99 -14.23
CA LYS A 81 -27.32 -18.51 -15.59
C LYS A 81 -27.74 -17.41 -16.59
N LYS A 82 -28.20 -16.26 -16.08
CA LYS A 82 -28.58 -15.09 -16.87
C LYS A 82 -27.43 -14.11 -17.11
N GLY A 83 -26.24 -14.39 -16.57
CA GLY A 83 -25.05 -13.53 -16.69
C GLY A 83 -24.94 -12.43 -15.63
N GLU A 84 -25.82 -12.40 -14.64
CA GLU A 84 -25.77 -11.40 -13.56
C GLU A 84 -24.66 -11.75 -12.57
N SER A 85 -23.93 -10.74 -12.09
CA SER A 85 -22.89 -10.89 -11.05
C SER A 85 -23.49 -10.65 -9.67
N LEU A 86 -23.65 -11.70 -8.87
CA LEU A 86 -24.07 -11.59 -7.48
C LEU A 86 -22.85 -11.54 -6.56
N TYR A 87 -22.70 -10.46 -5.80
CA TYR A 87 -21.63 -10.35 -4.81
C TYR A 87 -21.70 -11.48 -3.79
N PHE A 88 -20.56 -12.08 -3.46
CA PHE A 88 -20.49 -13.19 -2.51
C PHE A 88 -19.65 -12.87 -1.27
N TYR A 89 -18.42 -12.37 -1.44
CA TYR A 89 -17.57 -11.85 -0.36
C TYR A 89 -16.38 -11.11 -0.96
N SER A 90 -15.61 -10.41 -0.12
CA SER A 90 -14.33 -9.81 -0.48
C SER A 90 -13.20 -10.41 0.32
N LYS A 91 -11.99 -10.43 -0.25
CA LYS A 91 -10.74 -10.67 0.47
C LYS A 91 -9.91 -9.38 0.48
N LEU A 92 -9.46 -9.00 1.65
CA LEU A 92 -8.67 -7.79 1.89
C LEU A 92 -7.21 -8.20 2.18
N SER A 93 -6.23 -7.58 1.53
CA SER A 93 -4.82 -7.94 1.73
C SER A 93 -3.82 -6.85 1.33
N CYS A 94 -2.54 -7.10 1.61
CA CYS A 94 -1.42 -6.41 0.99
C CYS A 94 -0.84 -7.32 -0.12
N ILE A 95 -0.73 -6.82 -1.35
CA ILE A 95 -0.23 -7.59 -2.50
C ILE A 95 0.87 -6.81 -3.26
N TYR A 96 1.82 -7.53 -3.83
CA TYR A 96 2.87 -6.94 -4.68
C TYR A 96 2.36 -6.70 -6.10
N ASN A 97 2.86 -5.64 -6.75
CA ASN A 97 2.60 -5.34 -8.16
C ASN A 97 1.09 -5.43 -8.52
N CYS A 98 0.27 -4.73 -7.73
CA CYS A 98 -1.19 -4.75 -7.85
C CYS A 98 -1.62 -3.83 -9.00
N GLU A 99 -2.47 -4.34 -9.88
CA GLU A 99 -3.18 -3.58 -10.91
C GLU A 99 -4.67 -3.96 -10.88
N ASP A 100 -5.53 -3.00 -11.17
CA ASP A 100 -6.98 -3.24 -11.19
C ASP A 100 -7.29 -4.21 -12.34
N ILE A 101 -7.84 -5.38 -12.01
CA ILE A 101 -8.17 -6.41 -12.99
C ILE A 101 -9.55 -6.99 -12.73
N ASN A 102 -10.23 -7.37 -13.81
CA ASN A 102 -11.50 -8.08 -13.75
C ASN A 102 -11.36 -9.43 -14.44
N PHE A 103 -11.39 -10.50 -13.67
CA PHE A 103 -11.28 -11.86 -14.15
C PHE A 103 -12.66 -12.51 -14.23
N LEU A 104 -12.98 -13.06 -15.40
CA LEU A 104 -14.22 -13.79 -15.68
C LEU A 104 -13.88 -15.24 -15.98
N ASP A 105 -14.46 -16.15 -15.22
CA ASP A 105 -14.33 -17.61 -15.40
C ASP A 105 -15.71 -18.28 -15.27
N LEU A 106 -15.81 -19.54 -15.64
CA LEU A 106 -17.08 -20.27 -15.68
C LEU A 106 -17.80 -20.21 -14.32
N GLY A 107 -18.88 -19.45 -14.27
CA GLY A 107 -19.71 -19.29 -13.08
C GLY A 107 -19.16 -18.32 -12.01
N LYS A 108 -18.02 -17.67 -12.25
CA LYS A 108 -17.37 -16.78 -11.26
C LYS A 108 -16.79 -15.53 -11.91
N ARG A 109 -16.93 -14.42 -11.22
CA ARG A 109 -16.22 -13.18 -11.54
C ARG A 109 -15.41 -12.76 -10.32
N ILE A 110 -14.17 -12.36 -10.54
CA ILE A 110 -13.27 -11.84 -9.51
C ILE A 110 -12.81 -10.45 -9.95
N GLU A 111 -12.98 -9.46 -9.11
CA GLU A 111 -12.50 -8.11 -9.34
C GLU A 111 -11.44 -7.78 -8.30
N LEU A 112 -10.22 -7.47 -8.75
CA LEU A 112 -9.14 -6.99 -7.91
C LEU A 112 -9.05 -5.48 -8.04
N ILE A 113 -9.13 -4.78 -6.90
CA ILE A 113 -9.00 -3.32 -6.81
C ILE A 113 -7.80 -3.00 -5.92
N CYS A 114 -6.96 -2.09 -6.36
CA CYS A 114 -5.69 -1.73 -5.76
C CYS A 114 -5.69 -0.28 -5.28
N CYS A 115 -5.15 -0.02 -4.09
CA CYS A 115 -5.01 1.34 -3.57
C CYS A 115 -3.75 1.51 -2.70
N LYS A 116 -3.20 2.74 -2.69
CA LYS A 116 -2.02 3.11 -1.87
C LYS A 116 -2.06 4.54 -1.31
N HIS A 117 -3.15 5.28 -1.54
CA HIS A 117 -3.21 6.72 -1.29
C HIS A 117 -3.45 7.08 0.18
N SER A 118 -4.09 6.18 0.95
CA SER A 118 -4.43 6.38 2.36
C SER A 118 -4.29 5.07 3.14
N ASN A 119 -4.22 5.19 4.48
CA ASN A 119 -4.30 4.02 5.35
C ASN A 119 -5.70 3.40 5.22
N TYR A 120 -5.76 2.07 5.26
CA TYR A 120 -6.98 1.28 5.26
C TYR A 120 -7.90 1.55 4.06
N CYS A 121 -7.32 1.94 2.92
CA CYS A 121 -8.07 2.30 1.72
C CYS A 121 -8.81 1.13 1.06
N ASN A 122 -8.51 -0.12 1.44
CA ASN A 122 -9.09 -1.33 0.86
C ASN A 122 -10.38 -1.79 1.57
N LEU A 123 -11.20 -0.86 2.06
CA LEU A 123 -12.58 -1.16 2.42
C LEU A 123 -13.47 -1.04 1.18
N PRO A 124 -14.30 -2.04 0.86
CA PRO A 124 -15.30 -1.92 -0.20
C PRO A 124 -16.27 -0.78 0.12
N VAL A 125 -16.58 0.05 -0.87
CA VAL A 125 -17.58 1.12 -0.72
C VAL A 125 -18.97 0.49 -0.61
N GLY A 126 -19.72 0.81 0.45
CA GLY A 126 -21.07 0.27 0.69
C GLY A 126 -21.19 -0.74 1.84
N SER A 127 -20.21 -0.76 2.76
CA SER A 127 -20.27 -1.45 4.06
C SER A 127 -21.22 -0.78 5.04
#